data_AF-A0A4Q2LMA0-F1
#
_entry.id   AF-A0A4Q2LMA0-F1
#
_cell.length_a   1.000
_cell.length_b   1.000
_cell.length_c   1.000
_cell.angle_alpha   90.00
_cell.angle_beta   90.00
_cell.angle_gamma   90.00
#
_symmetry.space_group_name_H-M   'P 1'
#
loop_
_entity.id
_entity.type
_entity.pdbx_description
1 polymer ?
#
loop_
_entity_poly.entity_id
_entity_poly.type
_entity_poly.pdbx_seq_one_letter_code
_entity_poly.pdbx_strand_id
1 'polypeptide(L)'
;MGKAETADNKLSFEEAMEQLETIVAQLENGDVPLETAIELFQQGMKLSQLCGSKLEQVERKIEVLIESDQGLQKKPFAPAGDEKGE
;
A
#
# COMPACT_ATOMS: atom_id res chain seq x y z
N MET A 1 -14.51 24.37 -9.94
CA MET A 1 -15.38 23.23 -9.57
C MET A 1 -15.15 22.12 -10.57
N GLY A 2 -14.24 21.21 -10.28
CA GLY A 2 -13.79 20.17 -11.20
C GLY A 2 -13.83 18.80 -10.54
N LYS A 3 -14.93 18.10 -10.83
CA LYS A 3 -15.09 16.64 -10.89
C LYS A 3 -15.04 15.85 -9.58
N ALA A 4 -16.24 15.37 -9.22
CA ALA A 4 -16.45 14.19 -8.41
C ALA A 4 -15.70 13.00 -9.03
N GLU A 5 -14.74 12.45 -8.29
CA GLU A 5 -14.07 11.20 -8.62
C GLU A 5 -14.41 10.19 -7.52
N THR A 6 -15.40 9.36 -7.84
CA THR A 6 -15.61 7.98 -7.35
C THR A 6 -15.52 7.73 -5.84
N ALA A 7 -16.69 7.56 -5.24
CA ALA A 7 -16.90 6.97 -3.94
C ALA A 7 -16.46 5.48 -3.90
N ASP A 8 -15.16 5.24 -3.72
CA ASP A 8 -14.58 4.10 -2.98
C ASP A 8 -13.04 4.28 -2.85
N ASN A 9 -12.59 5.16 -1.96
CA ASN A 9 -11.19 5.16 -1.52
C ASN A 9 -11.14 5.72 -0.10
N LYS A 10 -11.10 4.83 0.89
CA LYS A 10 -11.52 5.14 2.27
C LYS A 10 -10.65 6.11 3.07
N LEU A 11 -9.52 6.60 2.55
CA LEU A 11 -8.65 7.68 3.08
C LEU A 11 -7.50 7.90 2.07
N SER A 12 -6.95 9.11 1.92
CA SER A 12 -5.67 9.34 1.22
C SER A 12 -4.47 8.80 2.02
N PHE A 13 -3.26 8.80 1.44
CA PHE A 13 -2.07 8.40 2.19
C PHE A 13 -1.78 9.39 3.31
N GLU A 14 -1.83 10.68 2.99
CA GLU A 14 -1.56 11.79 3.90
C GLU A 14 -2.54 11.81 5.06
N GLU A 15 -3.85 11.66 4.80
CA GLU A 15 -4.85 11.59 5.86
C GLU A 15 -4.69 10.33 6.74
N ALA A 16 -4.36 9.17 6.15
CA ALA A 16 -4.11 7.96 6.93
C ALA A 16 -2.86 8.07 7.81
N MET A 17 -1.83 8.75 7.31
CA MET A 17 -0.59 9.01 8.04
C MET A 17 -0.82 10.00 9.19
N GLU A 18 -1.55 11.09 8.96
CA GLU A 18 -1.92 12.06 10.01
C GLU A 18 -2.71 11.40 11.16
N GLN A 19 -3.68 10.54 10.82
CA GLN A 19 -4.42 9.79 11.82
C GLN A 19 -3.54 8.81 12.59
N LEU A 20 -2.61 8.14 11.91
CA LEU A 20 -1.68 7.21 12.54
C LEU A 20 -0.74 7.93 13.51
N GLU A 21 -0.19 9.08 13.12
CA GLU A 21 0.64 9.94 14.00
C GLU A 21 -0.14 10.38 15.24
N THR A 22 -1.41 10.77 15.06
CA THR A 22 -2.29 11.16 16.15
C THR A 22 -2.56 10.01 17.13
N ILE A 23 -2.70 8.78 16.63
CA ILE A 23 -2.86 7.58 17.46
C ILE A 23 -1.57 7.28 18.23
N VAL A 24 -0.41 7.36 17.57
CA VAL A 24 0.89 7.12 18.21
C VAL A 24 1.11 8.12 19.34
N ALA A 25 0.88 9.41 19.08
CA ALA A 25 1.00 10.45 20.11
C ALA A 25 0.09 10.20 21.32
N GLN A 26 -1.15 9.74 21.09
CA GLN A 26 -2.05 9.38 22.19
C GLN A 26 -1.55 8.20 23.01
N LEU A 27 -1.02 7.16 22.36
CA LEU A 27 -0.48 5.98 23.05
C LEU A 27 0.81 6.31 23.83
N GLU A 28 1.65 7.21 23.30
CA GLU A 28 2.89 7.65 23.96
C GLU A 28 2.64 8.53 25.20
N ASN A 29 1.52 9.26 25.24
CA ASN A 29 1.16 10.09 26.38
C ASN A 29 0.90 9.28 27.67
N GLY A 30 0.64 7.98 27.60
CA GLY A 30 0.57 7.08 28.76
C GLY A 30 -0.66 7.21 29.68
N ASP A 31 -1.44 8.28 29.57
CA ASP A 31 -2.69 8.53 30.33
C ASP A 31 -3.94 7.89 29.70
N VAL A 32 -3.78 6.93 28.78
CA VAL A 32 -4.89 6.27 28.09
C VAL A 32 -5.32 4.99 28.83
N PRO A 33 -6.63 4.81 29.14
CA PRO A 33 -7.13 3.57 29.71
C PRO A 33 -6.79 2.35 28.84
N LEU A 34 -6.51 1.20 29.46
CA LEU A 34 -6.07 -0.01 28.75
C LEU A 34 -7.02 -0.43 27.61
N GLU A 35 -8.32 -0.38 27.82
CA GLU A 35 -9.32 -0.75 26.81
C GLU A 35 -9.22 0.18 25.59
N THR A 36 -9.13 1.50 25.82
CA THR A 36 -8.92 2.49 24.77
C THR A 36 -7.57 2.33 24.07
N ALA A 37 -6.50 2.00 24.80
CA ALA A 37 -5.18 1.76 24.22
C ALA A 37 -5.19 0.57 23.25
N ILE A 38 -5.96 -0.48 23.56
CA ILE A 38 -6.15 -1.64 22.66
C ILE A 38 -6.89 -1.22 21.39
N GLU A 39 -7.95 -0.42 21.51
CA GLU A 39 -8.69 0.08 20.35
C GLU A 39 -7.82 0.97 19.45
N LEU A 40 -7.11 1.92 20.04
CA LEU A 40 -6.16 2.80 19.34
C LEU A 40 -5.06 1.99 18.64
N PHE A 41 -4.50 0.98 19.31
CA PHE A 41 -3.49 0.11 18.70
C PHE A 41 -4.04 -0.64 17.48
N GLN A 42 -5.25 -1.21 17.58
CA GLN A 42 -5.89 -1.89 16.44
C GLN A 42 -6.16 -0.94 15.27
N GLN A 43 -6.59 0.28 15.56
CA GLN A 43 -6.79 1.32 14.54
C GLN A 43 -5.45 1.71 13.88
N GLY A 44 -4.42 1.94 14.69
CA GLY A 44 -3.07 2.24 14.19
C GLY A 44 -2.50 1.14 13.29
N MET A 45 -2.71 -0.13 13.65
CA MET A 45 -2.33 -1.27 12.82
C MET A 45 -3.03 -1.27 11.45
N LYS A 46 -4.33 -0.95 11.41
CA LYS A 46 -5.09 -0.85 10.14
C LYS A 46 -4.59 0.31 9.28
N LEU A 47 -4.30 1.46 9.88
CA LEU A 47 -3.76 2.62 9.15
C LEU A 47 -2.36 2.33 8.62
N SER A 48 -1.49 1.70 9.41
CA SER A 48 -0.15 1.29 8.98
C SER A 48 -0.20 0.34 7.76
N GLN A 49 -1.08 -0.66 7.81
CA GLN A 49 -1.31 -1.56 6.67
C GLN A 49 -1.84 -0.82 5.43
N LEU A 50 -2.74 0.15 5.62
CA LEU A 50 -3.27 0.97 4.53
C LEU A 50 -2.16 1.82 3.89
N CYS A 51 -1.33 2.48 4.69
CA CYS A 51 -0.19 3.26 4.21
C CYS A 51 0.78 2.39 3.40
N GLY A 52 1.18 1.23 3.94
CA GLY A 52 2.04 0.28 3.22
C GLY A 52 1.44 -0.19 1.90
N SER A 53 0.15 -0.52 1.90
CA SER A 53 -0.56 -0.95 0.67
C SER A 53 -0.63 0.15 -0.39
N LYS A 54 -0.73 1.42 0.01
CA LYS A 54 -0.72 2.55 -0.93
C LYS A 54 0.67 2.76 -1.52
N LEU A 55 1.72 2.69 -0.71
CA LEU A 55 3.11 2.81 -1.18
C LEU A 55 3.45 1.69 -2.16
N GLU A 56 3.09 0.44 -1.85
CA GLU A 56 3.30 -0.71 -2.74
C GLU A 56 2.62 -0.52 -4.10
N GLN A 57 1.40 0.03 -4.12
CA GLN A 57 0.70 0.34 -5.38
C GLN A 57 1.42 1.41 -6.20
N VAL A 58 2.01 2.41 -5.56
CA VAL A 58 2.78 3.45 -6.24
C VAL A 58 4.08 2.88 -6.80
N GLU A 59 4.79 2.07 -6.01
CA GLU A 59 6.02 1.40 -6.43
C GLU A 59 5.81 0.53 -7.66
N ARG A 60 4.78 -0.33 -7.66
CA ARG A 60 4.43 -1.17 -8.83
C ARG A 60 4.10 -0.34 -10.07
N LYS A 61 3.42 0.80 -9.90
CA LYS A 61 3.13 1.70 -11.03
C LYS A 61 4.40 2.30 -11.62
N ILE A 62 5.36 2.67 -10.77
CA ILE A 62 6.67 3.19 -11.21
C ILE A 62 7.46 2.10 -11.94
N GLU A 63 7.49 0.88 -11.41
CA GLU A 63 8.17 -0.26 -12.04
C GLU A 63 7.65 -0.52 -13.46
N VAL A 64 6.33 -0.61 -13.63
CA VAL A 64 5.70 -0.79 -14.95
C VAL A 64 6.03 0.35 -15.92
N LEU A 65 6.09 1.60 -15.44
CA LEU A 65 6.45 2.76 -16.27
C LEU A 65 7.92 2.69 -16.72
N ILE A 66 8.84 2.27 -15.85
CA ILE A 66 10.26 2.09 -16.18
C ILE A 66 10.44 0.95 -17.18
N GLU A 67 9.77 -0.18 -16.98
CA GLU A 67 9.79 -1.31 -17.93
C GLU A 67 9.22 -0.92 -19.30
N SER A 68 8.23 -0.03 -19.33
CA SER A 68 7.64 0.48 -20.55
C SER A 68 8.56 1.48 -21.28
N ASP A 69 9.26 2.35 -20.54
CA ASP A 69 10.20 3.35 -21.07
C ASP A 69 11.50 2.69 -21.60
N GLN A 70 11.97 1.63 -20.95
CA GLN A 70 13.11 0.82 -21.44
C GLN A 70 12.77 -0.12 -22.60
N GLY A 71 11.53 -0.09 -23.08
CA GLY A 71 11.06 -0.90 -24.19
C GLY A 71 10.67 -2.31 -23.76
N LEU A 72 9.41 -2.66 -23.99
CA LEU A 72 8.85 -4.00 -23.79
C LEU A 72 9.74 -5.11 -24.42
N GLN A 73 10.59 -5.75 -23.62
CA GLN A 73 11.25 -6.99 -23.98
C GLN A 73 10.28 -8.15 -23.71
N LYS A 74 9.36 -8.41 -24.66
CA LYS A 74 8.61 -9.66 -24.69
C LYS A 74 9.58 -10.80 -24.94
N LYS A 75 10.01 -11.51 -23.90
CA LYS A 75 10.66 -12.82 -24.09
C LYS A 75 9.59 -13.81 -24.59
N PRO A 76 9.86 -14.58 -25.65
CA PRO A 76 8.98 -15.67 -26.04
C PRO A 76 8.82 -16.63 -24.85
N PHE A 77 7.57 -16.96 -24.51
CA PHE A 77 7.29 -18.10 -23.65
C PHE A 77 7.64 -19.35 -24.44
N ALA A 78 8.85 -19.87 -24.28
CA ALA A 78 9.19 -21.21 -24.71
C ALA A 78 8.62 -22.17 -23.64
N PRO A 79 7.58 -22.95 -23.93
CA PRO A 79 7.21 -24.04 -23.04
C PRO A 79 8.41 -25.00 -23.00
N ALA A 80 8.98 -25.21 -21.82
CA ALA A 80 9.99 -26.22 -21.61
C ALA A 80 9.32 -27.60 -21.76
N GLY A 81 9.35 -28.12 -22.99
CA GLY A 81 8.83 -29.43 -23.36
C GLY A 81 9.61 -29.99 -24.55
N ASP A 82 10.29 -31.11 -24.29
CA ASP A 82 10.88 -32.07 -25.22
C ASP A 82 12.25 -31.75 -25.85
N GLU A 83 13.32 -31.87 -25.04
CA GLU A 83 14.59 -32.42 -25.54
C GLU A 83 14.59 -33.94 -25.31
N LYS A 84 14.13 -34.67 -26.34
CA LYS A 84 14.30 -36.12 -26.48
C LYS A 84 15.08 -36.38 -27.78
N GLY A 85 16.24 -37.05 -27.65
CA GLY A 85 17.09 -37.55 -28.74
C GLY A 85 18.20 -36.57 -29.10
N GLU A 86 19.48 -36.91 -29.12
CA GLU A 86 20.14 -38.20 -29.39
C GLU A 86 21.44 -38.32 -28.58
#